data_AF-A0A0C7G714-F1
#
_entry.id   AF-A0A0C7G714-F1
#
_cell.length_a   1.000
_cell.length_b   1.000
_cell.length_c   1.000
_cell.angle_alpha   90.00
_cell.angle_beta   90.00
_cell.angle_gamma   90.00
#
_symmetry.space_group_name_H-M   'P 1'
#
loop_
_entity.id
_entity.type
_entity.pdbx_description
1 polymer ?
#
loop_
_entity_poly.entity_id
_entity_poly.type
_entity_poly.pdbx_seq_one_letter_code
_entity_poly.pdbx_strand_id
1 'polypeptide(L)' 'MYSNLYYKQVEILNFIKYSTNENGYSPSIREIAKGVNLNSSSTVFCHLKKLEKLGYIKRKPNQPRSIIVLD' A
#
# COMPACT_ATOMS: atom_id res chain seq x y z
N MET A 1 -4.75 10.75 -12.17
CA MET A 1 -4.51 9.39 -12.73
C MET A 1 -3.04 9.07 -12.54
N TYR A 2 -2.69 7.94 -11.93
CA TYR A 2 -1.30 7.61 -11.61
C TYR A 2 -0.51 7.21 -12.86
N SER A 3 -0.05 8.18 -13.64
CA SER A 3 0.59 7.94 -14.95
C SER A 3 1.95 7.22 -14.87
N ASN A 4 2.60 7.21 -13.71
CA ASN A 4 3.93 6.64 -13.49
C ASN A 4 3.95 5.37 -12.61
N LEU A 5 2.79 4.74 -12.39
CA LEU A 5 2.67 3.54 -11.56
C LEU A 5 2.31 2.31 -12.36
N TYR A 6 2.91 1.17 -12.01
CA TYR A 6 2.51 -0.13 -12.54
C TYR A 6 1.14 -0.54 -11.99
N TYR A 7 0.40 -1.33 -12.76
CA TYR A 7 -0.93 -1.83 -12.39
C TYR A 7 -1.00 -2.34 -10.94
N LYS A 8 -0.01 -3.14 -10.52
CA LYS A 8 0.04 -3.71 -9.16
C LYS A 8 0.24 -2.67 -8.05
N GLN A 9 0.97 -1.60 -8.35
CA GLN A 9 1.16 -0.51 -7.39
C GLN A 9 -0.12 0.30 -7.22
N VAL A 10 -0.87 0.51 -8.31
CA VAL A 10 -2.18 1.16 -8.27
C VAL A 10 -3.17 0.29 -7.49
N GLU A 11 -3.20 -1.03 -7.72
CA GLU A 11 -4.02 -1.95 -6.92
C GLU A 11 -3.71 -1.84 -5.42
N ILE A 12 -2.43 -1.80 -5.04
CA ILE A 12 -2.01 -1.65 -3.64
C ILE A 12 -2.52 -0.32 -3.06
N LEU A 13 -2.35 0.79 -3.78
CA LEU A 13 -2.83 2.10 -3.33
C LEU A 13 -4.35 2.10 -3.14
N ASN A 14 -5.08 1.58 -4.11
CA ASN A 14 -6.54 1.51 -4.07
C ASN A 14 -7.01 0.61 -2.92
N PHE A 15 -6.35 -0.53 -2.70
CA PHE A 15 -6.66 -1.41 -1.59
C PHE A 15 -6.43 -0.74 -0.23
N ILE A 16 -5.34 0.01 -0.08
CA ILE A 16 -5.07 0.79 1.14
C ILE A 16 -6.15 1.84 1.37
N LYS A 17 -6.51 2.62 0.33
CA LYS A 17 -7.59 3.62 0.42
C LYS A 17 -8.91 2.97 0.79
N TYR A 18 -9.29 1.90 0.10
CA TYR A 18 -10.53 1.15 0.35
C TYR A 18 -10.57 0.62 1.79
N SER A 19 -9.55 -0.12 2.23
CA SER A 19 -9.50 -0.66 3.59
C SER A 19 -9.52 0.42 4.66
N THR A 20 -8.86 1.56 4.42
CA THR A 20 -8.85 2.67 5.39
C THR A 20 -10.24 3.31 5.50
N ASN A 21 -10.96 3.42 4.38
CA ASN A 21 -12.31 3.98 4.35
C ASN A 21 -13.35 3.03 4.98
N GLU A 22 -13.26 1.74 4.67
CA GLU A 22 -14.21 0.73 5.14
C GLU A 22 -14.00 0.35 6.61
N ASN A 23 -12.75 0.13 7.02
CA ASN A 23 -12.44 -0.39 8.35
C ASN A 23 -12.03 0.71 9.35
N GLY A 24 -11.76 1.93 8.87
CA GLY A 24 -11.25 3.03 9.70
C GLY A 24 -9.77 2.90 10.08
N TYR A 25 -9.04 1.92 9.53
CA TYR A 25 -7.61 1.72 9.77
C TYR A 25 -6.86 1.28 8.51
N SER A 26 -5.58 1.65 8.45
CA SER A 26 -4.70 1.21 7.37
C SER A 26 -4.46 -0.30 7.45
N PRO A 27 -4.56 -1.03 6.33
CA PRO A 27 -4.26 -2.46 6.30
C PRO A 27 -2.78 -2.71 6.58
N SER A 28 -2.50 -3.89 7.11
CA SER A 28 -1.16 -4.44 7.27
C SER A 28 -0.60 -4.98 5.97
N ILE A 29 0.72 -5.19 5.91
CA ILE A 29 1.41 -5.77 4.76
C ILE A 29 0.82 -7.14 4.36
N ARG A 30 0.40 -7.95 5.34
CA ARG A 30 -0.20 -9.27 5.09
C ARG A 30 -1.60 -9.15 4.50
N GLU A 31 -2.40 -8.19 4.95
CA GLU A 31 -3.73 -7.93 4.40
C GLU A 31 -3.64 -7.38 2.98
N ILE A 32 -2.70 -6.47 2.73
CA ILE A 32 -2.40 -5.98 1.38
C ILE A 32 -2.02 -7.14 0.46
N ALA A 33 -1.11 -8.02 0.91
CA ALA A 33 -0.70 -9.19 0.12
C ALA A 33 -1.90 -10.06 -0.28
N LYS A 34 -2.80 -10.35 0.67
CA LYS A 34 -4.03 -11.11 0.40
C LYS A 34 -4.99 -10.36 -0.51
N GLY A 35 -5.21 -9.06 -0.26
CA GLY A 35 -6.15 -8.22 -0.99
C GLY A 35 -5.77 -7.99 -2.45
N VAL A 36 -4.47 -7.96 -2.76
CA VAL A 36 -3.98 -7.81 -4.14
C VAL A 36 -3.46 -9.13 -4.73
N ASN A 37 -3.76 -10.29 -4.13
CA ASN A 37 -3.30 -11.61 -4.60
C ASN A 37 -1.78 -11.68 -4.87
N LEU A 38 -0.97 -11.21 -3.92
CA LEU A 38 0.48 -11.36 -3.94
C LEU A 38 0.91 -12.47 -2.98
N ASN A 39 1.71 -13.40 -3.50
CA ASN A 39 2.16 -14.58 -2.75
C ASN A 39 3.15 -14.25 -1.62
N SER A 40 3.82 -13.09 -1.68
CA SER A 40 4.88 -12.73 -0.72
C SER A 40 4.73 -11.32 -0.17
N SER A 41 4.76 -11.23 1.17
CA SER A 41 4.84 -9.95 1.89
C SER A 41 6.09 -9.16 1.53
N SER A 42 7.17 -9.83 1.11
CA SER A 42 8.41 -9.19 0.67
C SER A 42 8.20 -8.40 -0.63
N THR A 43 7.40 -8.94 -1.56
CA THR A 43 7.03 -8.26 -2.81
C THR A 43 6.20 -7.02 -2.51
N VAL A 44 5.22 -7.13 -1.61
CA VAL A 44 4.43 -5.97 -1.14
C VAL A 44 5.35 -4.91 -0.55
N PHE A 45 6.29 -5.31 0.31
CA PHE A 45 7.24 -4.38 0.93
C PHE A 45 8.09 -3.61 -0.11
N CYS A 46 8.55 -4.28 -1.16
CA CYS A 46 9.26 -3.64 -2.27
C CYS A 46 8.39 -2.61 -3.02
N HIS A 47 7.14 -2.98 -3.36
CA HIS A 47 6.21 -2.05 -4.02
C HIS A 47 5.91 -0.84 -3.14
N LEU A 48 5.65 -1.10 -1.86
CA LEU A 48 5.42 -0.10 -0.84
C LEU A 48 6.63 0.84 -0.73
N LYS A 49 7.87 0.35 -0.65
CA LYS A 49 9.07 1.20 -0.60
C LYS A 49 9.22 2.08 -1.85
N LYS A 50 8.86 1.55 -3.03
CA LYS A 50 8.88 2.30 -4.29
C LYS A 50 7.81 3.39 -4.30
N LEU A 51 6.60 3.09 -3.85
CA LEU A 51 5.49 4.05 -3.70
C LEU A 51 5.84 5.20 -2.73
N GLU A 52 6.52 4.88 -1.63
CA GLU A 52 7.02 5.87 -0.67
C GLU A 52 8.09 6.77 -1.30
N LYS A 53 9.05 6.18 -2.01
CA LYS A 53 10.09 6.94 -2.74
C LYS A 53 9.49 7.87 -3.81
N LEU A 54 8.37 7.47 -4.40
CA LEU A 54 7.64 8.27 -5.40
C LEU A 54 6.72 9.32 -4.76
N GLY A 55 6.58 9.35 -3.43
CA GLY A 55 5.77 10.33 -2.70
C GLY A 55 4.28 9.98 -2.61
N TYR A 56 3.83 8.83 -3.10
CA TYR A 56 2.41 8.45 -3.08
C TYR A 56 1.93 7.99 -1.71
N ILE A 57 2.83 7.48 -0.86
CA ILE A 57 2.48 7.03 0.49
C ILE A 57 3.52 7.47 1.50
N LYS A 58 3.06 7.65 2.73
CA LYS A 58 3.91 7.88 3.90
C LYS A 58 3.73 6.72 4.86
N ARG A 59 4.84 6.19 5.37
CA ARG A 59 4.82 5.19 6.45
C ARG A 59 5.70 5.63 7.60
N LYS A 60 5.37 5.15 8.79
CA LYS A 60 6.26 5.26 9.94
C LYS A 60 7.05 3.96 10.10
N PRO A 61 8.40 4.00 10.16
CA PRO A 61 9.18 2.83 10.50
C PRO A 61 8.73 2.29 11.87
N ASN A 62 8.68 0.96 12.00
CA ASN A 62 8.16 0.23 13.17
C ASN A 62 6.66 0.32 13.45
N GLN A 63 5.85 0.94 12.57
CA GLN A 63 4.39 0.96 12.69
C GLN A 63 3.72 0.39 11.42
N PRO A 64 3.48 -0.93 11.36
CA PRO A 64 2.96 -1.59 10.15
C PRO A 64 1.54 -1.14 9.76
N ARG A 65 0.79 -0.52 10.67
CA ARG A 65 -0.58 0.02 10.47
C ARG A 65 -0.61 1.54 10.29
N SER A 66 0.53 2.17 10.01
CA SER A 66 0.61 3.62 9.82
C SER A 66 1.03 3.95 8.39
N ILE A 67 0.34 3.35 7.41
CA ILE A 67 0.49 3.70 6.00
C ILE A 67 -0.62 4.69 5.65
N ILE A 68 -0.22 5.85 5.14
CA ILE A 68 -1.14 6.91 4.71
C ILE A 68 -0.89 7.15 3.23
N VAL A 69 -1.95 7.18 2.43
CA VAL A 69 -1.88 7.54 1.01
C VAL A 69 -1.94 9.06 0.89
N LEU A 70 -0.97 9.64 0.19
CA LEU A 70 -0.78 11.09 0.03
C LEU A 70 -1.29 11.60 -1.33
N ASP A 71 -2.45 11.11 -1.77
CA ASP A 71 -3.00 11.38 -3.11
C ASP A 71 -3.01 12.86 -3.51
#